data_AF-A0A392TYI1-F1
#
_entry.id   AF-A0A392TYI1-F1
#
_cell.length_a   1.000
_cell.length_b   1.000
_cell.length_c   1.000
_cell.angle_alpha   90.00
_cell.angle_beta   90.00
_cell.angle_gamma   90.00
#
_symmetry.space_group_name_H-M   'P 1'
#
loop_
_entity.id
_entity.type
_entity.pdbx_description
1 polymer ?
#
loop_
_entity_poly.entity_id
_entity_poly.type
_entity_poly.pdbx_seq_one_letter_code
_entity_poly.pdbx_strand_id
1 'polypeptide(L)' 'SFAYNFQVGSKRKRAFEPDEISKGAAKARQILEAFVALPLDTMDKTQALQEVKKLKDNLEKDAQNCHWLQKFL' A
#
# COMPACT_ATOMS: atom_id res chain seq x y z
N SER A 1 -6.15 26.93 -23.02
CA SER A 1 -5.80 25.50 -22.88
C SER A 1 -4.68 25.37 -21.87
N PHE A 2 -4.93 24.72 -20.72
CA PHE A 2 -3.90 24.46 -19.71
C PHE A 2 -3.09 23.24 -20.12
N ALA A 3 -1.85 23.47 -20.57
CA ALA A 3 -0.88 22.42 -20.85
C ALA A 3 -0.07 22.13 -19.58
N TYR A 4 -0.34 20.99 -18.93
CA TYR A 4 0.54 20.48 -17.88
C TYR A 4 1.82 19.93 -18.54
N ASN A 5 2.91 20.69 -18.40
CA ASN A 5 4.24 20.31 -18.83
C ASN A 5 4.84 19.31 -17.83
N PHE A 6 4.92 18.03 -18.19
CA PHE A 6 5.78 17.07 -17.50
C PHE A 6 7.24 17.37 -17.89
N GLN A 7 7.89 18.26 -17.14
CA GLN A 7 9.30 18.58 -17.31
C GLN A 7 10.14 17.41 -16.78
N VAL A 8 10.59 16.56 -17.71
CA VAL A 8 11.63 15.55 -17.48
C VAL A 8 12.95 16.29 -17.27
N GLY A 9 13.45 16.28 -16.02
CA GLY A 9 14.70 16.94 -15.67
C GLY A 9 15.31 16.42 -14.37
N SER A 10 16.19 15.43 -14.50
CA SER A 10 17.38 15.20 -13.66
C SER A 10 17.22 14.68 -12.21
N LYS A 11 17.97 13.60 -11.92
CA LYS A 11 18.19 12.87 -10.65
C LYS A 11 17.12 11.85 -10.25
N ARG A 12 17.35 10.60 -10.69
CA ARG A 12 16.87 9.29 -10.17
C ARG A 12 15.95 9.36 -8.92
N LYS A 13 14.72 9.83 -9.09
CA LYS A 13 13.57 9.41 -8.29
C LYS A 13 12.70 8.70 -9.30
N ARG A 14 12.45 7.39 -9.13
CA ARG A 14 11.44 6.69 -9.95
C ARG A 14 10.17 7.50 -9.79
N ALA A 15 9.79 8.24 -10.82
CA ALA A 15 8.52 8.93 -10.86
C ALA A 15 7.50 7.81 -10.91
N PHE A 16 6.81 7.58 -9.79
CA PHE A 16 5.68 6.67 -9.80
C PHE A 16 4.62 7.31 -10.69
N GLU A 17 4.08 6.53 -11.61
CA GLU A 17 2.95 7.01 -12.40
C GLU A 17 1.80 7.34 -11.42
N PRO A 18 1.02 8.41 -11.65
CA PRO A 18 -0.11 8.78 -10.78
C PRO A 18 -1.09 7.60 -10.54
N ASP A 19 -1.19 6.71 -11.52
CA ASP A 19 -1.95 5.47 -11.46
C ASP A 19 -1.34 4.43 -10.48
N GLU A 20 -0.01 4.28 -10.44
CA GLU A 20 0.67 3.41 -9.46
C GLU A 20 0.49 3.93 -8.03
N ILE A 21 0.57 5.25 -7.83
CA ILE A 21 0.33 5.88 -6.51
C ILE A 21 -1.12 5.65 -6.08
N SER A 22 -2.08 5.87 -6.98
CA SER A 22 -3.50 5.73 -6.67
C SER A 22 -3.86 4.29 -6.34
N LYS A 23 -3.35 3.33 -7.12
CA LYS A 23 -3.52 1.89 -6.88
C LYS A 23 -2.86 1.43 -5.58
N GLY A 24 -1.62 1.83 -5.34
CA GLY A 24 -0.89 1.51 -4.11
C GLY A 24 -1.57 2.11 -2.88
N ALA A 25 -2.01 3.36 -2.93
CA ALA A 25 -2.71 4.02 -1.84
C ALA A 25 -4.10 3.43 -1.59
N ALA A 26 -4.81 2.96 -2.62
CA ALA A 26 -6.06 2.22 -2.45
C ALA A 26 -5.83 0.88 -1.75
N LYS A 27 -4.81 0.12 -2.19
CA LYS A 27 -4.40 -1.16 -1.59
C LYS A 27 -3.99 -1.01 -0.12
N ALA A 28 -3.15 -0.02 0.20
CA ALA A 28 -2.74 0.27 1.57
C ALA A 28 -3.95 0.63 2.46
N ARG A 29 -4.89 1.42 1.93
CA ARG A 29 -6.15 1.75 2.64
C ARG A 29 -6.99 0.52 2.92
N GLN A 30 -7.18 -0.37 1.95
CA GLN A 30 -7.94 -1.61 2.17
C GLN A 30 -7.33 -2.48 3.27
N ILE A 31 -6.00 -2.54 3.36
CA ILE A 31 -5.30 -3.31 4.39
C ILE A 31 -5.44 -2.66 5.77
N LEU A 32 -5.35 -1.33 5.84
CA LEU A 32 -5.60 -0.58 7.08
C LEU A 32 -7.04 -0.71 7.55
N GLU A 33 -8.02 -0.64 6.64
CA GLU A 33 -9.43 -0.87 6.95
C GLU A 33 -9.66 -2.29 7.47
N ALA A 34 -9.06 -3.30 6.82
CA ALA A 34 -9.13 -4.68 7.28
C ALA A 34 -8.48 -4.87 8.66
N PHE A 35 -7.38 -4.17 8.94
CA PHE A 35 -6.73 -4.18 10.26
C PHE A 35 -7.61 -3.54 11.33
N VAL A 36 -8.21 -2.38 11.05
CA VAL A 36 -9.13 -1.69 11.97
C VAL A 36 -10.41 -2.49 12.19
N ALA A 37 -10.86 -3.26 11.20
CA ALA A 37 -12.01 -4.14 11.31
C ALA A 37 -11.73 -5.42 12.11
N LEU A 38 -10.48 -5.74 12.45
CA LEU A 38 -10.17 -6.89 13.31
C LEU A 38 -10.69 -6.61 14.73
N PRO A 39 -11.53 -7.50 15.29
CA PRO A 39 -12.10 -7.29 16.61
C PRO A 39 -11.11 -7.74 17.69
N LEU A 40 -9.99 -7.02 17.79
CA LEU A 40 -8.85 -7.32 18.68
C LEU A 40 -9.25 -7.44 20.15
N ASP A 41 -10.31 -6.75 20.58
CA ASP A 41 -10.86 -6.85 21.95
C ASP A 41 -11.51 -8.20 22.26
N THR A 42 -12.07 -8.86 21.24
CA THR A 42 -12.76 -10.17 21.39
C THR A 42 -11.95 -11.35 20.86
N MET A 43 -10.87 -11.06 20.13
CA MET A 43 -10.07 -12.05 19.43
C MET A 43 -8.93 -12.56 20.31
N ASP A 44 -8.65 -13.86 20.28
CA ASP A 44 -7.47 -14.40 20.93
C ASP A 44 -6.20 -13.80 20.33
N LYS A 45 -5.20 -13.51 21.17
CA LYS A 45 -3.94 -12.88 20.75
C LYS A 45 -3.22 -13.67 19.66
N THR A 46 -3.31 -15.00 19.69
CA THR A 46 -2.71 -15.87 18.68
C THR A 46 -3.43 -15.73 17.35
N GLN A 47 -4.76 -15.66 17.37
CA GLN A 47 -5.56 -15.43 16.17
C GLN A 47 -5.31 -14.02 15.61
N ALA A 48 -5.26 -13.00 16.47
CA ALA A 48 -4.93 -11.63 16.07
C ALA A 48 -3.56 -11.58 15.38
N LEU A 49 -2.54 -12.23 15.95
CA LEU A 49 -1.21 -12.34 15.33
C LEU A 49 -1.26 -13.04 13.97
N GLN A 50 -2.08 -14.09 13.81
CA GLN A 50 -2.25 -14.77 12.52
C GLN A 50 -2.91 -13.87 11.48
N GLU A 51 -3.96 -13.13 11.83
CA GLU A 51 -4.63 -12.22 10.90
C GLU A 51 -3.74 -11.04 10.52
N VAL A 52 -3.03 -10.43 11.49
CA VAL A 52 -2.05 -9.38 11.20
C VAL A 52 -0.93 -9.91 10.30
N LYS A 53 -0.47 -11.14 10.51
CA LYS A 53 0.52 -11.77 9.63
C LYS A 53 -0.02 -11.98 8.22
N LYS A 54 -1.26 -12.43 8.06
CA LYS A 54 -1.91 -12.55 6.74
C LYS A 54 -2.03 -11.19 6.04
N LEU A 55 -2.43 -10.15 6.77
CA LEU A 55 -2.53 -8.79 6.23
C LEU A 55 -1.17 -8.28 5.75
N LYS A 56 -0.11 -8.53 6.53
CA LYS A 56 1.27 -8.20 6.16
C LYS A 56 1.71 -8.97 4.91
N ASP A 57 1.49 -10.29 4.86
CA ASP A 57 1.88 -11.12 3.72
C ASP A 57 1.13 -10.70 2.44
N ASN A 58 -0.14 -10.30 2.55
CA ASN A 58 -0.91 -9.74 1.43
C ASN A 58 -0.36 -8.38 0.99
N LEU A 59 0.00 -7.50 1.93
CA LEU A 59 0.64 -6.22 1.63
C LEU A 59 1.96 -6.42 0.87
N GLU A 60 2.77 -7.40 1.29
CA GLU A 60 4.06 -7.72 0.68
C GLU A 60 3.89 -8.26 -0.75
N LYS A 61 2.89 -9.14 -0.98
CA LYS A 61 2.53 -9.63 -2.32
C LYS A 61 2.04 -8.50 -3.23
N ASP A 62 1.21 -7.60 -2.72
CA ASP A 62 0.73 -6.46 -3.49
C ASP A 62 1.88 -5.49 -3.79
N ALA A 63 2.83 -5.33 -2.87
CA ALA A 63 4.00 -4.52 -3.07
C ALA A 63 4.94 -5.08 -4.15
N GLN A 64 5.08 -6.40 -4.28
CA GLN A 64 5.85 -6.99 -5.39
C GLN A 64 5.38 -6.50 -6.77
N ASN A 65 4.10 -6.16 -6.90
CA ASN A 65 3.49 -5.68 -8.15
C ASN A 65 3.32 -4.15 -8.22
N CYS A 66 3.67 -3.42 -7.16
CA CYS A 66 3.50 -1.97 -7.08
C CYS A 66 4.71 -1.34 -6.38
N HIS A 67 5.57 -0.69 -7.17
CA HIS A 67 6.79 -0.08 -6.66
C HIS A 67 6.53 1.04 -5.64
N TRP A 68 5.37 1.72 -5.73
CA TRP A 68 4.98 2.72 -4.73
C TRP A 68 4.67 2.05 -3.39
N LEU A 69 3.97 0.92 -3.42
CA LEU A 69 3.63 0.16 -2.23
C LEU A 69 4.88 -0.49 -1.60
N GLN A 70 5.90 -0.83 -2.40
CA GLN A 70 7.22 -1.23 -1.87
C GLN A 70 7.93 -0.12 -1.08
N LYS A 71 7.59 1.16 -1.30
CA LYS A 71 8.12 2.27 -0.49
C LYS A 71 7.30 2.54 0.76
N PHE A 72 6.09 2.01 0.82
CA PHE A 72 5.20 2.10 1.97
C PHE A 72 5.52 1.05 3.04
N LEU A 73 5.96 -0.14 2.59
CA LEU A 73 6.57 -1.18 3.42
C LEU A 73 7.97 -0.79 3.90
#